data_AF-A0A7W5AFR7-F1
#
_entry.id   AF-A0A7W5AFR7-F1
#
_cell.length_a   1.000
_cell.length_b   1.000
_cell.length_c   1.000
_cell.angle_alpha   90.00
_cell.angle_beta   90.00
_cell.angle_gamma   90.00
#
_symmetry.space_group_name_H-M   'P 1'
#
loop_
_entity.id
_entity.type
_entity.pdbx_description
1 polymer ?
#
loop_
_entity_poly.entity_id
_entity_poly.type
_entity_poly.pdbx_seq_one_letter_code
_entity_poly.pdbx_strand_id
1 'polypeptide(L)'
;MIAGVDLAGWRELAATVRRASWEAQATISVSADGPQITVRPMLLGPSRVARPFTVAGDPVALLLSALAADTAATVAISLTRQGALPTKINIRGYAGPAPKMGVHLDVAGLVTPARLAAAADHVRRYSVILRTLAESSPVRLLLVTPDGSQPVHLAEPPPASLSSGSPSPGSSSVRFAGSSSVDAGGEVHAVWRQGARSTVTAADRSIVIDRPKQLFGTDRGPSPEECLLAALAAEIRIHTGGEVHVSARQDLRGGLGFDGAPVGLRDILVQCLDPQAAIPAPGPVLELLRQPTDVSIEIENRRTPDAP
;
A
#
# COMPACT_ATOMS: atom_id res chain seq x y z
N MET A 1 -14.83 -6.15 20.29
CA MET A 1 -13.62 -5.46 19.78
C MET A 1 -12.44 -5.82 20.69
N ILE A 2 -11.34 -6.28 20.11
CA ILE A 2 -10.14 -6.71 20.85
C ILE A 2 -8.96 -5.92 20.29
N ALA A 3 -8.29 -5.12 21.13
CA ALA A 3 -7.20 -4.23 20.72
C ALA A 3 -7.54 -3.33 19.50
N GLY A 4 -8.79 -2.84 19.46
CA GLY A 4 -9.34 -2.05 18.35
C GLY A 4 -9.71 -2.84 17.09
N VAL A 5 -9.47 -4.15 17.05
CA VAL A 5 -9.89 -5.03 15.95
C VAL A 5 -11.32 -5.52 16.19
N ASP A 6 -12.21 -5.26 15.22
CA ASP A 6 -13.61 -5.69 15.27
C ASP A 6 -13.85 -6.99 14.49
N LEU A 7 -13.49 -8.13 15.07
CA LEU A 7 -13.71 -9.43 14.43
C LEU A 7 -15.19 -9.76 14.15
N ALA A 8 -16.12 -9.19 14.93
CA ALA A 8 -17.55 -9.41 14.72
C ALA A 8 -18.01 -8.67 13.46
N GLY A 9 -17.68 -7.38 13.36
CA GLY A 9 -17.92 -6.58 12.18
C GLY A 9 -17.29 -7.19 10.92
N TRP A 10 -16.05 -7.70 11.01
CA TRP A 10 -15.39 -8.41 9.90
C TRP A 10 -16.20 -9.62 9.39
N ARG A 11 -16.78 -10.42 10.30
CA ARG A 11 -17.63 -11.56 9.93
C ARG A 11 -18.95 -11.10 9.30
N GLU A 12 -19.52 -10.01 9.80
CA GLU A 12 -20.75 -9.43 9.27
C GLU A 12 -20.54 -8.87 7.86
N LEU A 13 -19.44 -8.14 7.63
CA LEU A 13 -19.07 -7.67 6.29
C LEU A 13 -18.85 -8.85 5.34
N ALA A 14 -18.14 -9.89 5.76
CA ALA A 14 -17.97 -11.11 4.96
C ALA A 14 -19.33 -11.74 4.60
N ALA A 15 -20.26 -11.83 5.56
CA ALA A 15 -21.60 -12.36 5.30
C ALA A 15 -22.40 -11.49 4.30
N THR A 16 -22.26 -10.17 4.39
CA THR A 16 -22.91 -9.22 3.47
C THR A 16 -22.33 -9.31 2.06
N VAL A 17 -21.01 -9.26 1.94
CA VAL A 17 -20.29 -9.41 0.67
C VAL A 17 -20.59 -10.75 -0.02
N ARG A 18 -20.78 -11.83 0.76
CA ARG A 18 -21.19 -13.13 0.20
C ARG A 18 -22.58 -13.08 -0.45
N ARG A 19 -23.50 -12.27 0.09
CA ARG A 19 -24.86 -12.09 -0.43
C ARG A 19 -24.93 -11.11 -1.60
N ALA A 20 -24.09 -10.08 -1.59
CA ALA A 20 -24.04 -9.03 -2.61
C ALA A 20 -22.60 -8.76 -3.06
N SER A 21 -22.06 -9.66 -3.90
CA SER A 21 -20.64 -9.62 -4.30
C SER A 21 -20.25 -8.37 -5.09
N TRP A 22 -21.20 -7.70 -5.75
CA TRP A 22 -20.97 -6.46 -6.48
C TRP A 22 -20.73 -5.26 -5.54
N GLU A 23 -21.23 -5.29 -4.30
CA GLU A 23 -21.00 -4.26 -3.28
C GLU A 23 -19.60 -4.34 -2.67
N ALA A 24 -18.86 -5.42 -2.95
CA ALA A 24 -17.52 -5.67 -2.42
C ALA A 24 -16.42 -4.92 -3.17
N GLN A 25 -16.77 -3.98 -4.05
CA GLN A 25 -15.82 -3.20 -4.83
C GLN A 25 -15.60 -1.84 -4.18
N ALA A 26 -14.36 -1.56 -3.80
CA ALA A 26 -13.95 -0.23 -3.40
C ALA A 26 -13.29 0.49 -4.58
N THR A 27 -13.67 1.73 -4.84
CA THR A 27 -12.93 2.64 -5.72
C THR A 27 -12.20 3.67 -4.87
N ILE A 28 -10.91 3.77 -5.11
CA ILE A 28 -9.99 4.63 -4.37
C ILE A 28 -9.42 5.63 -5.35
N SER A 29 -9.30 6.90 -4.96
CA SER A 29 -8.78 7.94 -5.86
C SER A 29 -8.04 9.02 -5.10
N VAL A 30 -6.95 9.50 -5.68
CA VAL A 30 -6.14 10.62 -5.16
C VAL A 30 -5.86 11.61 -6.28
N SER A 31 -5.62 12.86 -5.93
CA SER A 31 -5.17 13.92 -6.84
C SER A 31 -3.96 14.62 -6.25
N ALA A 32 -2.91 14.78 -7.05
CA ALA A 32 -1.72 15.54 -6.67
C ALA A 32 -1.71 16.86 -7.45
N ASP A 33 -1.91 17.95 -6.72
CA ASP A 33 -1.81 19.32 -7.22
C ASP A 33 -0.79 20.06 -6.34
N GLY A 34 0.37 20.37 -6.93
CA GLY A 34 1.53 20.87 -6.18
C GLY A 34 2.09 19.85 -5.17
N PRO A 35 2.71 20.30 -4.05
CA PRO A 35 3.35 19.40 -3.08
C PRO A 35 2.36 18.64 -2.19
N GLN A 36 1.06 18.93 -2.32
CA GLN A 36 -0.01 18.33 -1.55
C GLN A 36 -0.79 17.32 -2.41
N ILE A 37 -1.15 16.20 -1.80
CA ILE A 37 -1.91 15.15 -2.43
C ILE A 37 -3.21 15.04 -1.67
N THR A 38 -4.31 15.29 -2.39
CA THR A 38 -5.66 15.20 -1.85
C THR A 38 -6.21 13.81 -2.13
N VAL A 39 -6.52 13.09 -1.06
CA VAL A 39 -7.28 11.87 -1.11
C VAL A 39 -8.73 12.21 -1.38
N ARG A 40 -9.31 11.65 -2.44
CA ARG A 40 -10.73 11.82 -2.75
C ARG A 40 -11.54 10.78 -1.97
N PRO A 41 -12.81 11.04 -1.67
CA PRO A 41 -13.64 10.08 -0.97
C PRO A 41 -13.70 8.72 -1.66
N MET A 42 -13.29 7.68 -0.94
CA MET A 42 -13.47 6.28 -1.33
C MET A 42 -14.96 5.97 -1.56
N LEU A 43 -15.23 5.17 -2.58
CA LEU A 43 -16.55 4.63 -2.88
C LEU A 43 -16.58 3.13 -2.56
N LEU A 44 -17.59 2.65 -1.82
CA LEU A 44 -17.90 1.23 -1.66
C LEU A 44 -19.20 0.94 -2.40
N GLY A 45 -19.10 0.21 -3.50
CA GLY A 45 -20.18 0.14 -4.48
C GLY A 45 -20.62 1.56 -4.90
N PRO A 46 -21.89 1.94 -4.75
CA PRO A 46 -22.39 3.28 -5.09
C PRO A 46 -22.23 4.29 -3.93
N SER A 47 -21.85 3.84 -2.74
CA SER A 47 -21.86 4.66 -1.52
C SER A 47 -20.52 5.35 -1.29
N ARG A 48 -20.57 6.64 -0.94
CA ARG A 48 -19.38 7.42 -0.56
C ARG A 48 -19.07 7.19 0.92
N VAL A 49 -17.84 6.79 1.25
CA VAL A 49 -17.54 6.26 2.59
C VAL A 49 -16.37 6.91 3.33
N ALA A 50 -15.51 7.66 2.64
CA ALA A 50 -14.34 8.31 3.27
C ALA A 50 -14.39 9.84 3.14
N ARG A 51 -13.61 10.52 3.99
CA ARG A 51 -13.41 11.98 3.94
C ARG A 51 -12.14 12.33 3.16
N PRO A 52 -12.04 13.56 2.64
CA PRO A 52 -10.79 13.99 2.02
C PRO A 52 -9.70 14.16 3.08
N PHE A 53 -8.50 13.70 2.74
CA PHE A 53 -7.27 13.94 3.50
C PHE A 53 -6.24 14.60 2.61
N THR A 54 -5.36 15.40 3.20
CA THR A 54 -4.20 15.93 2.49
C THR A 54 -2.95 15.29 3.06
N VAL A 55 -2.16 14.70 2.18
CA VAL A 55 -0.84 14.16 2.52
C VAL A 55 0.23 14.87 1.70
N ALA A 56 1.41 14.99 2.27
CA ALA A 56 2.59 15.46 1.56
C ALA A 56 3.75 14.57 1.97
N GLY A 57 4.57 14.16 1.00
CA GLY A 57 5.67 13.26 1.28
C GLY A 57 6.44 12.91 0.03
N ASP A 58 7.67 12.45 0.27
CA ASP A 58 8.46 11.74 -0.73
C ASP A 58 7.72 10.47 -1.19
N PRO A 59 7.70 10.15 -2.49
CA PRO A 59 7.01 8.96 -3.01
C PRO A 59 7.42 7.66 -2.32
N VAL A 60 8.72 7.46 -2.06
CA VAL A 60 9.22 6.23 -1.43
C VAL A 60 8.80 6.19 0.04
N ALA A 61 8.86 7.32 0.75
CA ALA A 61 8.37 7.41 2.13
C ALA A 61 6.86 7.09 2.23
N LEU A 62 6.04 7.56 1.29
CA LEU A 62 4.60 7.25 1.24
C LEU A 62 4.35 5.76 0.96
N LEU A 63 5.09 5.17 0.02
CA LEU A 63 5.04 3.73 -0.28
C LEU A 63 5.38 2.88 0.95
N LEU A 64 6.51 3.18 1.60
CA LEU A 64 6.95 2.46 2.79
C LEU A 64 5.97 2.65 3.95
N SER A 65 5.36 3.84 4.07
CA SER A 65 4.34 4.10 5.09
C SER A 65 3.08 3.27 4.86
N ALA A 66 2.63 3.16 3.60
CA ALA A 66 1.52 2.28 3.21
C ALA A 66 1.83 0.82 3.55
N LEU A 67 2.99 0.33 3.13
CA LEU A 67 3.42 -1.06 3.36
C LEU A 67 3.51 -1.38 4.86
N ALA A 68 4.15 -0.51 5.64
CA ALA A 68 4.30 -0.71 7.08
C ALA A 68 2.94 -0.71 7.81
N ALA A 69 2.05 0.24 7.48
CA ALA A 69 0.75 0.35 8.12
C ALA A 69 -0.20 -0.81 7.79
N ASP A 70 -0.26 -1.23 6.52
CA ASP A 70 -1.09 -2.36 6.09
C ASP A 70 -0.59 -3.68 6.68
N THR A 71 0.73 -3.89 6.69
CA THR A 71 1.34 -5.07 7.30
C THR A 71 1.03 -5.13 8.80
N ALA A 72 1.17 -4.01 9.51
CA ALA A 72 0.86 -3.93 10.93
C ALA A 72 -0.60 -4.26 11.24
N ALA A 73 -1.54 -3.68 10.49
CA ALA A 73 -2.97 -3.97 10.65
C ALA A 73 -3.28 -5.45 10.36
N THR A 74 -2.68 -6.01 9.31
CA THR A 74 -2.88 -7.42 8.93
C THR A 74 -2.32 -8.40 9.97
N VAL A 75 -1.16 -8.11 10.55
CA VAL A 75 -0.60 -8.87 11.69
C VAL A 75 -1.52 -8.77 12.89
N ALA A 76 -1.97 -7.57 13.26
CA ALA A 76 -2.87 -7.37 14.40
C ALA A 76 -4.17 -8.16 14.22
N ILE A 77 -4.78 -8.14 13.03
CA ILE A 77 -5.98 -8.93 12.70
C ILE A 77 -5.68 -10.43 12.83
N SER A 78 -4.59 -10.92 12.25
CA SER A 78 -4.24 -12.34 12.29
C SER A 78 -4.03 -12.84 13.71
N LEU A 79 -3.25 -12.11 14.51
CA LEU A 79 -2.98 -12.46 15.92
C LEU A 79 -4.28 -12.44 16.74
N THR A 80 -5.12 -11.43 16.54
CA THR A 80 -6.41 -11.34 17.23
C THR A 80 -7.33 -12.51 16.87
N ARG A 81 -7.38 -12.93 15.60
CA ARG A 81 -8.15 -14.12 15.15
C ARG A 81 -7.67 -15.41 15.80
N GLN A 82 -6.39 -15.50 16.13
CA GLN A 82 -5.77 -16.64 16.81
C GLN A 82 -5.90 -16.57 18.35
N GLY A 83 -6.63 -15.58 18.88
CA GLY A 83 -6.80 -15.35 20.31
C GLY A 83 -5.56 -14.78 21.01
N ALA A 84 -4.62 -14.20 20.26
CA ALA A 84 -3.48 -13.48 20.81
C ALA A 84 -3.76 -11.98 20.89
N LEU A 85 -3.20 -11.33 21.91
CA LEU A 85 -3.39 -9.91 22.19
C LEU A 85 -2.07 -9.16 22.04
N PRO A 86 -1.71 -8.68 20.84
CA PRO A 86 -0.57 -7.78 20.71
C PRO A 86 -0.87 -6.49 21.46
N THR A 87 0.07 -6.04 22.30
CA THR A 87 -0.05 -4.77 23.04
C THR A 87 0.60 -3.61 22.30
N LYS A 88 1.60 -3.92 21.48
CA LYS A 88 2.30 -2.97 20.61
C LYS A 88 2.89 -3.70 19.42
N ILE A 89 2.89 -3.05 18.26
CA ILE A 89 3.66 -3.50 17.10
C ILE A 89 4.47 -2.31 16.63
N ASN A 90 5.81 -2.39 16.70
CA ASN A 90 6.68 -1.42 16.04
C ASN A 90 7.12 -2.02 14.71
N ILE A 91 7.18 -1.19 13.69
CA ILE A 91 7.49 -1.62 12.33
C ILE A 91 8.56 -0.70 11.78
N ARG A 92 9.57 -1.29 11.15
CA ARG A 92 10.59 -0.60 10.38
C ARG A 92 10.38 -0.99 8.92
N GLY A 93 9.90 -0.07 8.10
CA GLY A 93 9.83 -0.24 6.65
C GLY A 93 11.11 0.29 6.03
N TYR A 94 11.70 -0.44 5.09
CA TYR A 94 12.94 -0.05 4.45
C TYR A 94 12.92 -0.35 2.95
N ALA A 95 13.61 0.49 2.19
CA ALA A 95 13.98 0.26 0.79
C ALA A 95 15.50 0.45 0.66
N GLY A 96 16.19 -0.46 -0.03
CA GLY A 96 17.63 -0.40 -0.28
C GLY A 96 18.01 -0.90 -1.68
N PRO A 97 19.31 -0.83 -2.05
CA PRO A 97 19.80 -1.33 -3.33
C PRO A 97 19.49 -2.83 -3.45
N ALA A 98 19.04 -3.24 -4.64
CA ALA A 98 18.34 -4.50 -4.91
C ALA A 98 18.82 -5.76 -4.15
N PRO A 99 17.89 -6.64 -3.69
CA PRO A 99 16.43 -6.59 -3.80
C PRO A 99 15.82 -6.38 -2.41
N LYS A 100 16.01 -5.20 -1.80
CA LYS A 100 15.69 -5.02 -0.37
C LYS A 100 14.63 -3.96 -0.16
N MET A 101 13.38 -4.29 -0.50
CA MET A 101 12.24 -3.65 0.16
C MET A 101 11.67 -4.64 1.17
N GLY A 102 11.39 -4.15 2.38
CA GLY A 102 10.91 -5.02 3.43
C GLY A 102 10.33 -4.30 4.61
N VAL A 103 9.74 -5.09 5.49
CA VAL A 103 9.25 -4.68 6.79
C VAL A 103 9.79 -5.60 7.87
N HIS A 104 10.34 -5.00 8.91
CA HIS A 104 10.72 -5.68 10.14
C HIS A 104 9.73 -5.29 11.24
N LEU A 105 9.17 -6.26 11.95
CA LEU A 105 8.12 -6.08 12.95
C LEU A 105 8.56 -6.58 14.33
N ASP A 106 8.56 -5.67 15.30
CA ASP A 106 8.65 -5.97 16.72
C ASP A 106 7.24 -6.09 17.30
N VAL A 107 6.79 -7.31 17.61
CA VAL A 107 5.50 -7.54 18.26
C VAL A 107 5.72 -7.71 19.76
N ALA A 108 5.07 -6.87 20.57
CA ALA A 108 5.02 -7.02 22.02
C ALA A 108 3.72 -7.71 22.47
N GLY A 109 3.85 -8.62 23.43
CA GLY A 109 2.74 -9.34 24.05
C GLY A 109 2.97 -10.85 24.18
N LEU A 110 1.98 -11.57 24.70
CA LEU A 110 2.02 -13.02 24.84
C LEU A 110 1.74 -13.73 23.50
N VAL A 111 2.72 -13.66 22.59
CA VAL A 111 2.63 -14.22 21.24
C VAL A 111 3.69 -15.30 21.03
N THR A 112 3.28 -16.50 20.62
CA THR A 112 4.22 -17.60 20.39
C THR A 112 4.87 -17.47 19.00
N PRO A 113 6.07 -18.05 18.78
CA PRO A 113 6.70 -18.08 17.45
C PRO A 113 5.80 -18.68 16.37
N ALA A 114 5.03 -19.74 16.69
CA ALA A 114 4.09 -20.34 15.75
C ALA A 114 2.97 -19.36 15.32
N ARG A 115 2.48 -18.53 16.23
CA ARG A 115 1.49 -17.49 15.92
C ARG A 115 2.07 -16.37 15.08
N LEU A 116 3.34 -16.00 15.30
CA LEU A 116 4.05 -15.03 14.47
C LEU A 116 4.28 -15.56 13.05
N ALA A 117 4.68 -16.82 12.90
CA ALA A 117 4.82 -17.45 11.59
C ALA A 117 3.47 -17.49 10.85
N ALA A 118 2.40 -17.90 11.52
CA ALA A 118 1.04 -17.85 10.96
C ALA A 118 0.59 -16.42 10.62
N ALA A 119 0.98 -15.42 11.40
CA ALA A 119 0.72 -14.02 11.10
C ALA A 119 1.49 -13.54 9.86
N ALA A 120 2.77 -13.90 9.71
CA ALA A 120 3.55 -13.59 8.52
C ALA A 120 2.92 -14.20 7.25
N ASP A 121 2.48 -15.46 7.33
CA ASP A 121 1.78 -16.10 6.22
C ASP A 121 0.44 -15.44 5.92
N HIS A 122 -0.27 -14.97 6.96
CA HIS A 122 -1.50 -14.19 6.79
C HIS A 122 -1.24 -12.87 6.06
N VAL A 123 -0.16 -12.16 6.40
CA VAL A 123 0.25 -10.92 5.70
C VAL A 123 0.55 -11.22 4.24
N ARG A 124 1.35 -12.24 3.94
CA ARG A 124 1.70 -12.63 2.56
C ARG A 124 0.47 -12.95 1.70
N ARG A 125 -0.62 -13.40 2.31
CA ARG A 125 -1.87 -13.75 1.63
C ARG A 125 -2.84 -12.57 1.53
N TYR A 126 -2.93 -11.74 2.57
CA TYR A 126 -4.06 -10.81 2.73
C TYR A 126 -3.68 -9.33 2.89
N SER A 127 -2.39 -8.97 2.91
CA SER A 127 -1.97 -7.57 2.86
C SER A 127 -2.22 -7.02 1.46
N VAL A 128 -3.08 -6.01 1.35
CA VAL A 128 -3.44 -5.37 0.08
C VAL A 128 -2.21 -4.74 -0.56
N ILE A 129 -1.38 -4.05 0.22
CA ILE A 129 -0.19 -3.37 -0.31
C ILE A 129 0.84 -4.37 -0.79
N LEU A 130 1.15 -5.38 0.03
CA LEU A 130 2.09 -6.43 -0.38
C LEU A 130 1.59 -7.16 -1.62
N ARG A 131 0.31 -7.54 -1.67
CA ARG A 131 -0.26 -8.23 -2.83
C ARG A 131 -0.29 -7.34 -4.07
N THR A 132 -0.48 -6.03 -3.93
CA THR A 132 -0.39 -5.09 -5.06
C THR A 132 1.02 -5.04 -5.66
N LEU A 133 2.06 -5.17 -4.83
CA LEU A 133 3.46 -5.17 -5.27
C LEU A 133 3.93 -6.54 -5.77
N ALA A 134 3.40 -7.62 -5.22
CA ALA A 134 3.74 -8.99 -5.59
C ALA A 134 2.96 -9.49 -6.81
N GLU A 135 1.75 -8.97 -7.04
CA GLU A 135 0.92 -9.30 -8.19
C GLU A 135 1.12 -8.24 -9.26
N SER A 136 1.57 -8.63 -10.46
CA SER A 136 1.58 -7.71 -11.60
C SER A 136 0.16 -7.18 -11.82
N SER A 137 0.00 -5.86 -11.67
CA SER A 137 -1.25 -5.17 -11.89
C SER A 137 -1.00 -4.13 -12.98
N PRO A 138 -1.73 -4.17 -14.12
CA PRO A 138 -1.47 -3.26 -15.21
C PRO A 138 -1.74 -1.82 -14.74
N VAL A 139 -0.68 -1.00 -14.74
CA VAL A 139 -0.77 0.44 -14.49
C VAL A 139 -0.95 1.14 -15.81
N ARG A 140 -2.14 1.66 -16.06
CA ARG A 140 -2.46 2.41 -17.28
C ARG A 140 -2.17 3.89 -17.06
N LEU A 141 -1.35 4.49 -17.91
CA LEU A 141 -1.09 5.93 -17.90
C LEU A 141 -1.77 6.62 -19.08
N LEU A 142 -2.52 7.67 -18.77
CA LEU A 142 -3.21 8.53 -19.71
C LEU A 142 -2.67 9.95 -19.61
N LEU A 143 -2.31 10.54 -20.74
CA LEU A 143 -2.09 11.97 -20.84
C LEU A 143 -3.37 12.62 -21.34
N VAL A 144 -3.91 13.57 -20.56
CA VAL A 144 -5.09 14.35 -20.91
C VAL A 144 -4.63 15.77 -21.19
N THR A 145 -4.79 16.18 -22.44
CA THR A 145 -4.41 17.49 -22.94
C THR A 145 -5.58 18.48 -22.80
N PRO A 146 -5.31 19.75 -22.45
CA PRO A 146 -6.35 20.75 -22.19
C PRO A 146 -7.15 21.15 -23.43
N ASP A 147 -6.65 20.85 -24.63
CA ASP A 147 -7.28 21.17 -25.91
C ASP A 147 -8.43 20.22 -26.30
N GLY A 148 -8.75 19.24 -25.45
CA GLY A 148 -9.80 18.26 -25.71
C GLY A 148 -9.45 17.22 -26.77
N SER A 149 -8.17 17.11 -27.15
CA SER A 149 -7.70 16.01 -27.97
C SER A 149 -7.84 14.67 -27.22
N GLN A 150 -7.97 13.56 -27.98
CA GLN A 150 -8.23 12.25 -27.39
C GLN A 150 -7.13 11.87 -26.38
N PRO A 151 -7.49 11.27 -25.22
CA PRO A 151 -6.52 10.83 -24.23
C PRO A 151 -5.45 9.95 -24.88
N VAL A 152 -4.17 10.32 -24.71
CA VAL A 152 -3.07 9.53 -25.25
C VAL A 152 -2.75 8.44 -24.23
N HIS A 153 -3.04 7.19 -24.59
CA HIS A 153 -2.56 6.03 -23.85
C HIS A 153 -1.06 5.90 -24.08
N LEU A 154 -0.29 6.04 -23.00
CA LEU A 154 1.13 5.69 -23.04
C LEU A 154 1.20 4.16 -23.14
N ALA A 155 1.63 3.66 -24.29
CA ALA A 155 1.81 2.23 -24.50
C ALA A 155 2.61 1.64 -23.34
N GLU A 156 2.16 0.49 -22.83
CA GLU A 156 2.99 -0.31 -21.95
C GLU A 156 4.33 -0.52 -22.68
N PRO A 157 5.49 -0.33 -22.01
CA PRO A 157 6.75 -0.69 -22.64
C PRO A 157 6.63 -2.15 -23.11
N PRO A 158 7.11 -2.49 -24.32
CA PRO A 158 7.00 -3.84 -24.82
C PRO A 158 7.53 -4.80 -23.74
N PRO A 159 6.87 -5.96 -23.50
CA PRO A 159 7.43 -6.97 -22.62
C PRO A 159 8.85 -7.22 -23.12
N ALA A 160 9.84 -7.09 -22.24
CA ALA A 160 11.23 -7.31 -22.59
C ALA A 160 11.30 -8.65 -23.32
N SER A 161 11.61 -8.61 -24.62
CA SER A 161 11.63 -9.80 -25.46
C SER A 161 12.51 -10.83 -24.77
N LEU A 162 11.93 -11.99 -24.47
CA LEU A 162 12.66 -13.15 -23.98
C LEU A 162 13.65 -13.56 -25.07
N SER A 163 14.83 -12.94 -25.07
CA SER A 163 15.96 -13.43 -25.82
C SER A 163 16.29 -14.80 -25.24
N SER A 164 16.01 -15.84 -26.03
CA SER A 164 16.35 -17.23 -25.77
C SER A 164 17.87 -17.37 -25.66
N GLY A 165 18.37 -17.10 -24.46
CA GLY A 165 19.75 -17.29 -24.06
C GLY A 165 19.74 -17.69 -22.60
N SER A 166 20.44 -18.78 -22.26
CA SER A 166 20.51 -19.43 -20.96
C SER A 166 20.47 -18.49 -19.74
N PRO A 167 19.85 -18.92 -18.62
CA PRO A 167 19.60 -18.05 -17.47
C PRO A 167 20.91 -17.71 -16.75
N SER A 168 21.39 -16.49 -16.96
CA SER A 168 22.25 -15.81 -15.98
C SER A 168 21.33 -15.07 -15.00
N PRO A 169 21.64 -15.05 -13.69
CA PRO A 169 20.82 -14.36 -12.69
C PRO A 169 21.01 -12.84 -12.83
N GLY A 170 20.31 -12.24 -13.78
CA GLY A 170 20.27 -10.80 -14.01
C GLY A 170 19.27 -10.16 -13.06
N SER A 171 19.76 -9.68 -11.92
CA SER A 171 19.01 -8.79 -11.02
C SER A 171 18.68 -7.48 -11.76
N SER A 172 17.41 -7.24 -12.04
CA SER A 172 16.91 -5.93 -12.46
C SER A 172 17.03 -4.97 -11.27
N SER A 173 18.12 -4.21 -11.20
CA SER A 173 18.35 -3.26 -10.10
C SER A 173 17.48 -2.00 -10.28
N VAL A 174 16.38 -1.90 -9.54
CA VAL A 174 15.66 -0.63 -9.33
C VAL A 174 16.60 0.32 -8.60
N ARG A 175 16.92 1.48 -9.19
CA ARG A 175 17.77 2.50 -8.57
C ARG A 175 16.91 3.62 -8.03
N PHE A 176 16.92 3.79 -6.70
CA PHE A 176 16.32 4.93 -6.02
C PHE A 176 17.23 6.16 -6.16
N ALA A 177 17.31 6.74 -7.36
CA ALA A 177 18.06 7.96 -7.61
C ALA A 177 17.09 9.15 -7.66
N GLY A 178 16.97 9.88 -6.56
CA GLY A 178 16.07 11.04 -6.48
C GLY A 178 16.00 11.73 -5.12
N SER A 179 16.44 11.07 -4.03
CA SER A 179 16.60 11.77 -2.75
C SER A 179 17.93 12.55 -2.75
N SER A 180 17.86 13.86 -2.47
CA SER A 180 19.03 14.71 -2.23
C SER A 180 19.78 14.39 -0.92
N SER A 181 19.50 13.25 -0.27
CA SER A 181 20.33 12.68 0.79
C SER A 181 21.17 11.53 0.23
N VAL A 182 22.48 11.58 0.44
CA VAL A 182 23.50 10.65 -0.07
C VAL A 182 23.43 9.24 0.57
N ASP A 183 22.35 8.91 1.28
CA ASP A 183 22.02 7.58 1.78
C ASP A 183 20.85 6.99 0.97
N ALA A 184 21.16 6.22 -0.07
CA ALA A 184 20.21 5.68 -1.04
C ALA A 184 19.36 4.50 -0.51
N GLY A 185 18.82 4.63 0.71
CA GLY A 185 17.83 3.73 1.29
C GLY A 185 16.80 4.51 2.10
N GLY A 186 15.52 4.42 1.71
CA GLY A 186 14.43 5.05 2.43
C GLY A 186 14.04 4.21 3.65
N GLU A 187 13.85 4.84 4.81
CA GLU A 187 13.41 4.16 6.04
C GLU A 187 12.23 4.91 6.67
N VAL A 188 11.24 4.14 7.15
CA VAL A 188 10.13 4.65 7.95
C VAL A 188 9.93 3.82 9.20
N HIS A 189 9.50 4.46 10.27
CA HIS A 189 9.11 3.81 11.52
C HIS A 189 7.60 3.93 11.73
N ALA A 190 6.89 2.82 11.81
CA ALA A 190 5.48 2.82 12.17
C ALA A 190 5.26 2.22 13.57
N VAL A 191 4.26 2.76 14.27
CA VAL A 191 3.75 2.20 15.51
C VAL A 191 2.28 1.93 15.31
N TRP A 192 1.91 0.65 15.35
CA TRP A 192 0.51 0.25 15.41
C TRP A 192 -0.11 0.74 16.72
N ARG A 193 -1.26 1.40 16.62
CA ARG A 193 -1.95 1.99 17.78
C ARG A 193 -3.10 1.11 18.24
N GLN A 194 -4.00 0.79 17.32
CA GLN A 194 -5.19 -0.04 17.56
C GLN A 194 -5.91 -0.28 16.22
N GLY A 195 -6.60 -1.41 16.06
CA GLY A 195 -7.41 -1.67 14.86
C GLY A 195 -6.61 -1.51 13.56
N ALA A 196 -7.12 -0.70 12.63
CA ALA A 196 -6.44 -0.36 11.38
C ALA A 196 -5.47 0.84 11.47
N ARG A 197 -5.33 1.46 12.66
CA ARG A 197 -4.63 2.73 12.84
C ARG A 197 -3.16 2.53 13.20
N SER A 198 -2.30 3.18 12.43
CA SER A 198 -0.86 3.29 12.68
C SER A 198 -0.40 4.74 12.64
N THR A 199 0.61 5.08 13.44
CA THR A 199 1.36 6.34 13.28
C THR A 199 2.66 6.00 12.59
N VAL A 200 2.93 6.58 11.43
CA VAL A 200 4.19 6.39 10.70
C VAL A 200 5.02 7.67 10.79
N THR A 201 6.31 7.52 10.99
CA THR A 201 7.29 8.59 11.00
C THR A 201 8.31 8.31 9.90
N ALA A 202 8.50 9.25 9.00
CA ALA A 202 9.49 9.21 7.93
C ALA A 202 10.30 10.51 7.98
N ALA A 203 11.62 10.41 8.14
CA ALA A 203 12.48 11.54 8.48
C ALA A 203 11.94 12.33 9.69
N ASP A 204 11.54 13.58 9.49
CA ASP A 204 11.02 14.50 10.50
C ASP A 204 9.49 14.65 10.47
N ARG A 205 8.78 13.88 9.63
CA ARG A 205 7.33 13.98 9.44
C ARG A 205 6.62 12.78 10.01
N SER A 206 5.45 13.01 10.60
CA SER A 206 4.56 11.95 11.05
C SER A 206 3.20 12.02 10.37
N ILE A 207 2.73 10.86 9.92
CA ILE A 207 1.42 10.67 9.30
C ILE A 207 0.64 9.62 10.10
N VAL A 208 -0.64 9.89 10.33
CA VAL A 208 -1.57 8.88 10.82
C VAL A 208 -2.16 8.18 9.61
N ILE A 209 -2.00 6.86 9.55
CA ILE A 209 -2.62 6.01 8.53
C ILE A 209 -3.73 5.20 9.20
N ASP A 210 -4.92 5.21 8.62
CA ASP A 210 -6.12 4.60 9.18
C ASP A 210 -7.13 4.29 8.07
N ARG A 211 -8.12 3.44 8.34
CA ARG A 211 -9.18 3.14 7.38
C ARG A 211 -10.47 3.94 7.67
N PRO A 212 -11.38 4.08 6.69
CA PRO A 212 -12.73 4.57 6.96
C PRO A 212 -13.46 3.61 7.91
N LYS A 213 -14.51 4.11 8.60
CA LYS A 213 -15.27 3.33 9.60
C LYS A 213 -15.93 2.08 9.02
N GLN A 214 -16.33 2.15 7.75
CA GLN A 214 -16.93 1.07 6.98
C GLN A 214 -15.96 -0.09 6.75
N LEU A 215 -14.65 0.18 6.84
CA LEU A 215 -13.57 -0.81 6.80
C LEU A 215 -12.89 -0.92 8.18
N PHE A 216 -13.67 -0.69 9.25
CA PHE A 216 -13.29 -0.88 10.66
C PHE A 216 -12.12 -0.01 11.16
N GLY A 217 -11.82 1.08 10.46
CA GLY A 217 -10.93 2.11 10.97
C GLY A 217 -11.66 3.19 11.75
N THR A 218 -10.96 4.28 12.06
CA THR A 218 -11.51 5.41 12.82
C THR A 218 -11.64 6.70 12.02
N ASP A 219 -11.38 6.66 10.71
CA ASP A 219 -11.49 7.81 9.80
C ASP A 219 -10.60 8.98 10.27
N ARG A 220 -9.38 8.66 10.72
CA ARG A 220 -8.41 9.61 11.29
C ARG A 220 -7.25 9.97 10.37
N GLY A 221 -7.15 9.32 9.21
CA GLY A 221 -6.11 9.53 8.23
C GLY A 221 -6.40 8.74 6.97
N PRO A 222 -5.59 8.92 5.92
CA PRO A 222 -5.67 8.11 4.72
C PRO A 222 -5.42 6.63 5.04
N SER A 223 -6.04 5.77 4.26
CA SER A 223 -5.79 4.33 4.25
C SER A 223 -4.43 4.00 3.64
N PRO A 224 -3.87 2.82 3.96
CA PRO A 224 -2.65 2.36 3.30
C PRO A 224 -2.77 2.38 1.77
N GLU A 225 -3.93 2.01 1.25
CA GLU A 225 -4.21 1.97 -0.18
C GLU A 225 -4.19 3.38 -0.78
N GLU A 226 -4.78 4.38 -0.10
CA GLU A 226 -4.71 5.78 -0.50
C GLU A 226 -3.27 6.32 -0.45
N CYS A 227 -2.47 5.93 0.54
CA CYS A 227 -1.04 6.29 0.63
C CYS A 227 -0.21 5.68 -0.50
N LEU A 228 -0.49 4.46 -0.93
CA LEU A 228 0.17 3.84 -2.10
C LEU A 228 -0.16 4.60 -3.39
N LEU A 229 -1.44 4.92 -3.61
CA LEU A 229 -1.81 5.72 -4.80
C LEU A 229 -1.23 7.14 -4.72
N ALA A 230 -1.13 7.72 -3.52
CA ALA A 230 -0.47 9.01 -3.31
C ALA A 230 1.03 8.93 -3.62
N ALA A 231 1.72 7.86 -3.25
CA ALA A 231 3.11 7.62 -3.63
C ALA A 231 3.28 7.64 -5.16
N LEU A 232 2.42 6.91 -5.88
CA LEU A 232 2.45 6.88 -7.34
C LEU A 232 2.13 8.26 -7.94
N ALA A 233 1.11 8.96 -7.44
CA ALA A 233 0.75 10.29 -7.91
C ALA A 233 1.90 11.30 -7.70
N ALA A 234 2.55 11.25 -6.54
CA ALA A 234 3.70 12.10 -6.21
C ALA A 234 4.86 11.89 -7.17
N GLU A 235 5.21 10.63 -7.45
CA GLU A 235 6.29 10.29 -8.38
C GLU A 235 5.99 10.77 -9.80
N ILE A 236 4.82 10.45 -10.34
CA ILE A 236 4.45 10.84 -11.70
C ILE A 236 4.41 12.37 -11.83
N ARG A 237 3.95 13.08 -10.80
CA ARG A 237 3.93 14.54 -10.77
C ARG A 237 5.34 15.13 -10.84
N ILE A 238 6.32 14.56 -10.13
CA ILE A 238 7.72 15.01 -10.18
C ILE A 238 8.23 15.00 -11.62
N HIS A 239 7.84 14.00 -12.41
CA HIS A 239 8.27 13.87 -13.81
C HIS A 239 7.45 14.71 -14.79
N THR A 240 6.15 14.89 -14.56
CA THR A 240 5.24 15.52 -15.52
C THR A 240 5.00 17.01 -15.27
N GLY A 241 5.15 17.48 -14.03
CA GLY A 241 4.90 18.86 -13.62
C GLY A 241 3.43 19.30 -13.63
N GLY A 242 2.50 18.45 -14.10
CA GLY A 242 1.06 18.72 -14.17
C GLY A 242 0.27 18.12 -13.00
N GLU A 243 -1.05 18.31 -12.99
CA GLU A 243 -1.94 17.66 -12.02
C GLU A 243 -2.02 16.16 -12.34
N VAL A 244 -1.97 15.31 -11.31
CA VAL A 244 -2.03 13.85 -11.49
C VAL A 244 -3.19 13.27 -10.68
N HIS A 245 -4.10 12.58 -11.37
CA HIS A 245 -5.11 11.74 -10.76
C HIS A 245 -4.70 10.28 -10.81
N VAL A 246 -4.78 9.60 -9.68
CA VAL A 246 -4.58 8.15 -9.62
C VAL A 246 -5.81 7.51 -9.01
N SER A 247 -6.32 6.47 -9.67
CA SER A 247 -7.43 5.67 -9.16
C SER A 247 -7.15 4.18 -9.26
N ALA A 248 -7.75 3.40 -8.37
CA ALA A 248 -7.66 1.95 -8.39
C ALA A 248 -8.96 1.34 -7.83
N ARG A 249 -9.13 0.04 -8.12
CA ARG A 249 -10.20 -0.79 -7.57
C ARG A 249 -9.64 -1.80 -6.58
N GLN A 250 -10.40 -2.10 -5.55
CA GLN A 250 -10.11 -3.16 -4.60
C GLN A 250 -11.32 -4.08 -4.47
N ASP A 251 -11.07 -5.39 -4.55
CA ASP A 251 -12.08 -6.39 -4.22
C ASP A 251 -11.94 -6.78 -2.74
N LEU A 252 -12.87 -6.34 -1.91
CA LEU A 252 -12.85 -6.59 -0.46
C LEU A 252 -12.92 -8.09 -0.15
N ARG A 253 -13.44 -8.92 -1.07
CA ARG A 253 -13.48 -10.38 -0.91
C ARG A 253 -12.09 -10.98 -0.73
N GLY A 254 -11.07 -10.43 -1.40
CA GLY A 254 -9.69 -10.89 -1.29
C GLY A 254 -9.17 -10.75 0.14
N GLY A 255 -9.24 -9.54 0.69
CA GLY A 255 -8.83 -9.27 2.08
C GLY A 255 -9.67 -10.02 3.13
N LEU A 256 -10.91 -10.41 2.79
CA LEU A 256 -11.79 -11.23 3.62
C LEU A 256 -11.51 -12.74 3.52
N GLY A 257 -10.64 -13.17 2.60
CA GLY A 257 -10.24 -14.57 2.43
C GLY A 257 -11.22 -15.42 1.64
N PHE A 258 -11.91 -14.83 0.65
CA PHE A 258 -12.74 -15.59 -0.29
C PHE A 258 -11.87 -16.15 -1.42
N ASP A 259 -12.06 -17.44 -1.72
CA ASP A 259 -11.29 -18.12 -2.76
C ASP A 259 -11.48 -17.48 -4.13
N GLY A 260 -10.37 -17.29 -4.85
CA GLY A 260 -10.34 -16.74 -6.20
C GLY A 260 -10.51 -15.20 -6.29
N ALA A 261 -10.76 -14.50 -5.19
CA ALA A 261 -10.83 -13.04 -5.20
C ALA A 261 -9.42 -12.42 -5.13
N PRO A 262 -9.10 -11.42 -5.99
CA PRO A 262 -7.83 -10.73 -5.92
C PRO A 262 -7.72 -9.90 -4.63
N VAL A 263 -6.52 -9.82 -4.07
CA VAL A 263 -6.26 -9.11 -2.81
C VAL A 263 -5.64 -7.74 -3.07
N GLY A 264 -4.70 -7.66 -4.01
CA GLY A 264 -4.07 -6.40 -4.40
C GLY A 264 -5.03 -5.46 -5.12
N LEU A 265 -4.63 -4.19 -5.21
CA LEU A 265 -5.32 -3.19 -6.03
C LEU A 265 -5.27 -3.58 -7.50
N ARG A 266 -6.36 -3.32 -8.22
CA ARG A 266 -6.55 -3.61 -9.64
C ARG A 266 -6.94 -2.36 -10.40
N ASP A 267 -6.84 -2.44 -11.73
CA ASP A 267 -7.25 -1.39 -12.66
C ASP A 267 -6.62 -0.03 -12.33
N ILE A 268 -5.36 -0.01 -11.90
CA ILE A 268 -4.66 1.23 -11.54
C ILE A 268 -4.58 2.13 -12.77
N LEU A 269 -5.21 3.29 -12.68
CA LEU A 269 -5.29 4.29 -13.72
C LEU A 269 -4.65 5.58 -13.23
N VAL A 270 -3.66 6.06 -13.99
CA VAL A 270 -2.99 7.34 -13.79
C VAL A 270 -3.41 8.26 -14.92
N GLN A 271 -3.92 9.45 -14.59
CA GLN A 271 -4.28 10.49 -15.55
C GLN A 271 -3.45 11.73 -15.22
N CYS A 272 -2.60 12.15 -16.16
CA CYS A 272 -1.85 13.39 -16.05
C CYS A 272 -2.62 14.47 -16.82
N LEU A 273 -3.12 15.46 -16.09
CA LEU A 273 -3.78 16.63 -16.65
C LEU A 273 -2.73 17.72 -16.88
N ASP A 274 -2.79 18.36 -18.05
CA ASP A 274 -1.92 19.47 -18.44
C ASP A 274 -0.41 19.19 -18.22
N PRO A 275 0.13 18.06 -18.73
CA PRO A 275 1.52 17.71 -18.49
C PRO A 275 2.47 18.73 -19.14
N GLN A 276 3.43 19.23 -18.35
CA GLN A 276 4.48 20.14 -18.84
C GLN A 276 5.64 19.40 -19.52
N ALA A 277 5.79 18.10 -19.26
CA ALA A 277 6.78 17.23 -19.88
C ALA A 277 6.11 16.01 -20.53
N ALA A 278 6.66 15.58 -21.67
CA ALA A 278 6.19 14.39 -22.38
C ALA A 278 6.75 13.11 -21.72
N ILE A 279 5.83 12.25 -21.26
CA ILE A 279 6.05 10.90 -20.72
C ILE A 279 6.88 10.86 -19.42
N PRO A 280 6.29 10.44 -18.28
CA PRO A 280 7.08 10.24 -17.07
C PRO A 280 8.12 9.13 -17.29
N ALA A 281 9.39 9.44 -17.03
CA ALA A 281 10.39 8.39 -16.83
C ALA A 281 9.94 7.49 -15.67
N PRO A 282 10.13 6.17 -15.75
CA PRO A 282 9.74 5.29 -14.66
C PRO A 282 10.59 5.61 -13.42
N GLY A 283 9.91 6.05 -12.36
CA GLY A 283 10.50 6.15 -11.04
C GLY A 283 10.32 4.85 -10.25
N PRO A 284 10.93 4.74 -9.07
CA PRO A 284 10.95 3.50 -8.29
C PRO A 284 9.56 2.96 -7.96
N VAL A 285 8.56 3.79 -7.66
CA VAL A 285 7.21 3.35 -7.32
C VAL A 285 6.52 2.74 -8.55
N LEU A 286 6.61 3.40 -9.71
CA LEU A 286 6.04 2.88 -10.96
C LEU A 286 6.74 1.59 -11.40
N GLU A 287 8.07 1.48 -11.25
CA GLU A 287 8.81 0.25 -11.54
C GLU A 287 8.34 -0.91 -10.67
N LEU A 288 8.21 -0.69 -9.36
CA LEU A 288 7.76 -1.70 -8.39
C LEU A 288 6.32 -2.17 -8.63
N LEU A 289 5.46 -1.32 -9.19
CA LEU A 289 4.08 -1.70 -9.53
C LEU A 289 3.98 -2.44 -10.87
N ARG A 290 4.92 -2.20 -11.79
CA ARG A 290 4.95 -2.86 -13.11
C ARG A 290 5.60 -4.23 -13.05
N GLN A 291 6.53 -4.44 -12.13
CA GLN A 291 7.27 -5.70 -11.98
C GLN A 291 6.93 -6.35 -10.64
N PRO A 292 6.57 -7.65 -10.62
CA PRO A 292 6.41 -8.39 -9.37
C PRO A 292 7.65 -8.22 -8.49
N THR A 293 7.45 -7.66 -7.29
CA THR A 293 8.52 -7.43 -6.33
C THR A 293 8.37 -8.38 -5.16
N ASP A 294 9.46 -9.08 -4.82
CA ASP A 294 9.52 -9.83 -3.56
C ASP A 294 9.81 -8.86 -2.40
N VAL A 295 8.95 -8.91 -1.38
CA VAL A 295 9.01 -8.02 -0.22
C VAL A 295 9.31 -8.86 1.01
N SER A 296 10.45 -8.60 1.66
CA SER A 296 10.82 -9.32 2.87
C SER A 296 9.91 -8.93 4.05
N ILE A 297 9.46 -9.94 4.79
CA ILE A 297 8.71 -9.77 6.04
C ILE A 297 9.44 -10.53 7.13
N GLU A 298 9.93 -9.79 8.12
CA GLU A 298 10.56 -10.31 9.31
C GLU A 298 9.69 -9.94 10.52
N ILE A 299 9.32 -10.92 11.34
CA ILE A 299 8.49 -10.71 12.53
C ILE A 299 9.15 -11.35 13.72
N GLU A 300 9.47 -10.54 14.72
CA GLU A 300 10.10 -10.96 15.96
C GLU A 300 9.19 -10.68 17.16
N ASN A 301 9.24 -11.57 18.16
CA ASN A 301 8.60 -11.30 19.45
C ASN A 301 9.60 -10.59 20.35
N ARG A 302 9.28 -9.35 20.71
CA ARG A 302 9.99 -8.67 21.78
C ARG A 302 9.40 -9.17 23.10
N ARG A 303 10.02 -10.22 23.68
CA ARG A 303 9.74 -10.57 25.08
C ARG A 303 10.00 -9.32 25.89
N THR A 304 8.99 -8.85 26.62
CA THR A 304 9.25 -7.97 27.77
C THR A 304 10.33 -8.66 28.58
N PRO A 305 11.48 -8.00 28.87
CA PRO A 305 12.43 -8.57 29.80
C PRO A 305 11.64 -8.92 31.06
N ASP A 306 11.77 -10.16 31.52
CA ASP A 306 11.08 -10.64 32.71
C ASP A 306 11.20 -9.55 33.78
N ALA A 307 10.05 -8.98 34.16
CA ALA A 307 10.03 -8.02 35.25
C ALA A 307 10.56 -8.77 36.49
N PRO A 308 11.56 -8.21 37.20
CA PRO A 308 12.12 -8.87 38.38
C PRO A 308 11.08 -9.09 39.47
#